data_AF-A0A0E9M1R7-F1
#
_entry.id   AF-A0A0E9M1R7-F1
#
_cell.length_a   1.000
_cell.length_b   1.000
_cell.length_c   1.000
_cell.angle_alpha   90.00
_cell.angle_beta   90.00
_cell.angle_gamma   90.00
#
_symmetry.space_group_name_H-M   'P 1'
#
loop_
_entity.id
_entity.type
_entity.pdbx_description
1 polymer ?
#
loop_
_entity_poly.entity_id
_entity_poly.type
_entity_poly.pdbx_seq_one_letter_code
_entity_poly.pdbx_strand_id
1 'polypeptide(L)'
;MPNPKINDLIVGYRQKRGMNNIGRRNAYPKLMDALGKGECLIIMIDQDTQAKGVFVDFFGHKAYTPTGAARLAMESQSPVLPMFMRRLPNNQHRFTILPPIPWKDTGSEATDLLENTKEYTKVIESVIREDPEQWVWMHERWKTTPADVELFLKRKREKEMALTIEKSV
;
A
#
# COMPACT_ATOMS: atom_id res chain seq x y z
N MET A 1 3.49 -18.80 -11.54
CA MET A 1 2.19 -18.38 -10.97
C MET A 1 2.11 -18.89 -9.53
N PRO A 2 1.50 -18.14 -8.60
CA PRO A 2 1.27 -18.67 -7.25
C PRO A 2 0.43 -19.95 -7.31
N ASN A 3 0.70 -20.90 -6.42
CA ASN A 3 0.02 -22.19 -6.40
C ASN A 3 -1.48 -22.00 -6.05
N PRO A 4 -2.42 -22.41 -6.92
CA PRO A 4 -3.85 -22.19 -6.70
C PRO A 4 -4.35 -22.88 -5.43
N LYS A 5 -3.85 -24.07 -5.10
CA LYS A 5 -4.27 -24.81 -3.89
C LYS A 5 -3.87 -24.06 -2.61
N ILE A 6 -2.70 -23.42 -2.59
CA ILE A 6 -2.25 -22.62 -1.45
C ILE A 6 -3.09 -21.35 -1.33
N ASN A 7 -3.38 -20.71 -2.46
CA ASN A 7 -4.26 -19.54 -2.49
C ASN A 7 -5.65 -19.87 -1.91
N ASP A 8 -6.27 -20.95 -2.37
CA ASP A 8 -7.61 -21.35 -1.94
C ASP A 8 -7.63 -21.73 -0.46
N LEU A 9 -6.57 -22.39 0.04
CA LEU A 9 -6.41 -22.69 1.45
C LEU A 9 -6.40 -21.40 2.29
N ILE A 10 -5.57 -20.41 1.92
CA ILE A 10 -5.43 -19.14 2.64
C ILE A 10 -6.74 -18.34 2.60
N VAL A 11 -7.34 -18.20 1.41
CA VAL A 11 -8.60 -17.47 1.23
C VAL A 11 -9.72 -18.15 2.01
N GLY A 12 -9.81 -19.48 1.96
CA GLY A 12 -10.80 -20.24 2.72
C GLY A 12 -10.69 -20.03 4.24
N TYR A 13 -9.48 -19.98 4.79
CA TYR A 13 -9.29 -19.65 6.21
C TYR A 13 -9.74 -18.24 6.57
N ARG A 14 -9.50 -17.25 5.70
CA ARG A 14 -9.97 -15.86 5.89
C ARG A 14 -11.49 -15.77 5.84
N GLN A 15 -12.12 -16.43 4.87
CA GLN A 15 -13.57 -16.44 4.71
C GLN A 15 -14.29 -17.12 5.88
N LYS A 16 -13.74 -18.23 6.40
CA LYS A 16 -14.25 -18.87 7.63
C LYS A 16 -14.23 -17.96 8.87
N ARG A 17 -13.46 -16.88 8.83
CA ARG A 17 -13.38 -15.84 9.88
C ARG A 17 -14.16 -14.57 9.53
N GLY A 18 -14.99 -14.61 8.48
CA GLY A 18 -15.85 -13.50 8.07
C GLY A 18 -15.18 -12.47 7.15
N MET A 19 -13.96 -12.72 6.66
CA MET A 19 -13.29 -11.79 5.75
C MET A 19 -13.73 -12.00 4.30
N ASN A 20 -14.10 -10.90 3.63
CA ASN A 20 -14.31 -10.87 2.18
C ASN A 20 -13.01 -10.54 1.46
N ASN A 21 -12.47 -11.49 0.68
CA ASN A 21 -11.21 -11.30 -0.03
C ASN A 21 -11.43 -10.74 -1.44
N ILE A 22 -10.92 -9.54 -1.71
CA ILE A 22 -10.95 -8.92 -3.04
C ILE A 22 -9.66 -9.27 -3.79
N GLY A 23 -9.78 -10.02 -4.89
CA GLY A 23 -8.65 -10.35 -5.77
C GLY A 23 -8.08 -9.14 -6.51
N ARG A 24 -6.81 -9.21 -6.92
CA ARG A 24 -6.08 -8.07 -7.54
C ARG A 24 -6.65 -7.59 -8.88
N ARG A 25 -7.29 -8.46 -9.66
CA ARG A 25 -7.81 -8.11 -10.98
C ARG A 25 -9.05 -7.23 -10.84
N ASN A 26 -9.01 -6.02 -11.41
CA ASN A 26 -10.08 -5.02 -11.30
C ASN A 26 -10.53 -4.79 -9.84
N ALA A 27 -9.55 -4.74 -8.93
CA ALA A 27 -9.82 -4.60 -7.49
C ALA A 27 -10.41 -3.23 -7.16
N TYR A 28 -9.91 -2.16 -7.79
CA TYR A 28 -10.19 -0.78 -7.37
C TYR A 28 -11.69 -0.43 -7.25
N PRO A 29 -12.55 -0.72 -8.24
CA PRO A 29 -13.99 -0.45 -8.11
C PRO A 29 -14.64 -1.24 -6.97
N LYS A 30 -14.18 -2.47 -6.70
CA LYS A 30 -14.69 -3.31 -5.61
C LYS A 30 -14.27 -2.78 -4.23
N LEU A 31 -13.07 -2.22 -4.14
CA LEU A 31 -12.59 -1.57 -2.91
C LEU A 31 -13.43 -0.33 -2.60
N MET A 32 -13.71 0.51 -3.61
CA MET A 32 -14.57 1.69 -3.45
C MET A 32 -16.01 1.32 -3.12
N ASP A 33 -16.57 0.28 -3.76
CA ASP A 33 -17.91 -0.23 -3.44
C ASP A 33 -18.01 -0.72 -1.98
N ALA A 34 -17.01 -1.46 -1.49
CA ALA A 34 -16.97 -1.91 -0.10
C ALA A 34 -16.93 -0.73 0.88
N LEU A 35 -16.07 0.27 0.63
CA LEU A 35 -16.00 1.48 1.45
C LEU A 35 -17.33 2.28 1.40
N GLY A 36 -17.94 2.38 0.23
CA GLY A 36 -19.25 3.05 0.05
C GLY A 36 -20.40 2.36 0.80
N LYS A 37 -20.27 1.05 1.07
CA LYS A 37 -21.21 0.28 1.91
C LYS A 37 -20.93 0.39 3.41
N GLY A 38 -19.92 1.16 3.82
CA GLY A 38 -19.48 1.27 5.21
C GLY A 38 -18.75 0.03 5.72
N GLU A 39 -18.24 -0.83 4.82
CA GLU A 39 -17.42 -1.98 5.21
C GLU A 39 -16.01 -1.55 5.65
N CYS A 40 -15.36 -2.38 6.46
CA CYS A 40 -13.98 -2.17 6.86
C CYS A 40 -13.03 -2.81 5.83
N LEU A 41 -12.16 -1.99 5.23
CA LEU A 41 -11.13 -2.44 4.30
C LEU A 41 -9.77 -2.58 5.01
N ILE A 42 -9.17 -3.77 4.93
CA ILE A 42 -7.83 -4.05 5.44
C ILE A 42 -6.85 -4.18 4.26
N ILE A 43 -5.80 -3.35 4.25
CA ILE A 43 -4.74 -3.35 3.23
C ILE A 43 -3.35 -3.24 3.88
N MET A 44 -2.37 -3.93 3.31
CA MET A 44 -0.96 -3.77 3.66
C MET A 44 -0.31 -2.75 2.72
N ILE A 45 0.46 -1.82 3.28
CA ILE A 45 0.91 -0.60 2.59
C ILE A 45 2.43 -0.40 2.65
N ASP A 46 3.13 -1.34 3.27
CA ASP A 46 4.50 -1.24 3.76
C ASP A 46 5.53 -1.97 2.88
N GLN A 47 5.10 -2.47 1.72
CA GLN A 47 5.96 -3.21 0.78
C GLN A 47 6.25 -2.40 -0.48
N ASP A 48 7.43 -2.65 -1.06
CA ASP A 48 7.72 -2.24 -2.42
C ASP A 48 6.99 -3.16 -3.40
N THR A 49 6.05 -2.61 -4.16
CA THR A 49 5.18 -3.37 -5.08
C THR A 49 5.13 -2.70 -6.44
N GLN A 50 4.56 -3.41 -7.42
CA GLN A 50 4.34 -2.87 -8.76
C GLN A 50 3.19 -1.83 -8.82
N ALA A 51 2.50 -1.56 -7.70
CA ALA A 51 1.48 -0.53 -7.66
C ALA A 51 2.09 0.87 -7.88
N LYS A 52 1.28 1.82 -8.34
CA LYS A 52 1.70 3.23 -8.38
C LYS A 52 2.01 3.69 -6.95
N GLY A 53 3.16 4.34 -6.79
CA GLY A 53 3.68 4.76 -5.52
C GLY A 53 4.46 6.06 -5.63
N VAL A 54 4.98 6.49 -4.48
CA VAL A 54 5.83 7.68 -4.33
C VAL A 54 7.03 7.34 -3.46
N PHE A 55 8.11 8.11 -3.60
CA PHE A 55 9.24 8.00 -2.69
C PHE A 55 8.96 8.77 -1.40
N VAL A 56 9.03 8.04 -0.29
CA VAL A 56 8.98 8.59 1.08
C VAL A 56 10.21 8.10 1.83
N ASP A 57 10.57 8.79 2.91
CA ASP A 57 11.63 8.31 3.79
C ASP A 57 11.11 7.15 4.64
N PHE A 58 11.88 6.07 4.66
CA PHE A 58 11.70 4.91 5.54
C PHE A 58 13.06 4.59 6.16
N PHE A 59 13.19 4.87 7.46
CA PHE A 59 14.41 4.81 8.25
C PHE A 59 15.57 5.62 7.64
N GLY A 60 15.28 6.82 7.12
CA GLY A 60 16.27 7.72 6.53
C GLY A 60 16.67 7.40 5.09
N HIS A 61 16.10 6.36 4.48
CA HIS A 61 16.34 5.98 3.10
C HIS A 61 15.05 6.11 2.27
N LYS A 62 15.18 6.54 1.00
CA LYS A 62 14.04 6.66 0.10
C LYS A 62 13.50 5.28 -0.26
N ALA A 63 12.24 5.01 0.09
CA ALA A 63 11.53 3.78 -0.23
C ALA A 63 10.33 4.08 -1.13
N TYR A 64 10.18 3.31 -2.21
CA TYR A 64 9.03 3.41 -3.09
C TYR A 64 7.81 2.79 -2.40
N THR A 65 6.76 3.59 -2.20
CA THR A 65 5.64 3.24 -1.32
C THR A 65 4.30 3.42 -2.03
N PRO A 66 3.43 2.40 -2.07
CA PRO A 66 2.14 2.49 -2.76
C PRO A 66 1.25 3.60 -2.21
N THR A 67 0.65 4.41 -3.09
CA THR A 67 -0.29 5.47 -2.71
C THR A 67 -1.74 5.02 -2.64
N GLY A 68 -2.01 3.72 -2.85
CA GLY A 68 -3.36 3.17 -2.94
C GLY A 68 -4.21 3.46 -1.70
N ALA A 69 -3.63 3.39 -0.50
CA ALA A 69 -4.33 3.70 0.74
C ALA A 69 -4.74 5.17 0.83
N ALA A 70 -3.81 6.10 0.54
CA ALA A 70 -4.08 7.53 0.55
C ALA A 70 -5.13 7.90 -0.50
N ARG A 71 -5.08 7.27 -1.68
CA ARG A 71 -6.09 7.48 -2.73
C ARG A 71 -7.48 7.00 -2.32
N LEU A 72 -7.58 5.79 -1.77
CA LEU A 72 -8.84 5.26 -1.28
C LEU A 72 -9.43 6.16 -0.19
N ALA A 73 -8.60 6.62 0.75
CA ALA A 73 -9.03 7.55 1.80
C ALA A 73 -9.53 8.88 1.22
N MET A 74 -8.79 9.47 0.28
CA MET A 74 -9.16 10.71 -0.40
C MET A 74 -10.50 10.58 -1.15
N GLU A 75 -10.67 9.53 -1.95
CA GLU A 75 -11.86 9.39 -2.82
C GLU A 75 -13.10 8.94 -2.03
N SER A 76 -12.93 8.13 -0.98
CA SER A 76 -14.04 7.64 -0.16
C SER A 76 -14.34 8.51 1.07
N GLN A 77 -13.46 9.46 1.41
CA GLN A 77 -13.48 10.22 2.65
C GLN A 77 -13.45 9.32 3.92
N SER A 78 -12.92 8.10 3.79
CA SER A 78 -12.83 7.15 4.90
C SER A 78 -11.62 7.43 5.79
N PRO A 79 -11.74 7.31 7.13
CA PRO A 79 -10.61 7.42 8.03
C PRO A 79 -9.64 6.25 7.86
N VAL A 80 -8.33 6.51 7.98
CA VAL A 80 -7.28 5.48 7.94
C VAL A 80 -6.81 5.21 9.36
N LEU A 81 -7.11 4.00 9.86
CA LEU A 81 -6.70 3.54 11.19
C LEU A 81 -5.52 2.56 11.06
N PRO A 82 -4.34 2.89 11.61
CA PRO A 82 -3.22 1.97 11.66
C PRO A 82 -3.53 0.79 12.58
N MET A 83 -3.20 -0.42 12.14
CA MET A 83 -3.37 -1.63 12.94
C MET A 83 -2.13 -2.51 12.88
N PHE A 84 -1.77 -3.06 14.03
CA PHE A 84 -0.54 -3.84 14.20
C PHE A 84 -0.79 -5.05 15.09
N MET A 85 -0.11 -6.15 14.79
CA MET A 85 -0.09 -7.35 15.63
C MET A 85 1.32 -7.58 16.12
N ARG A 86 1.50 -7.56 17.44
CA ARG A 86 2.76 -7.87 18.12
C ARG A 86 2.68 -9.25 18.77
N ARG A 87 3.70 -10.07 18.56
CA ARG A 87 3.87 -11.31 19.33
C ARG A 87 4.37 -10.97 20.73
N LEU A 88 3.79 -11.61 21.72
CA LEU A 88 4.18 -11.55 23.12
C LEU A 88 4.75 -12.93 23.55
N PRO A 89 5.42 -13.01 24.71
CA PRO A 89 5.78 -14.29 25.32
C PRO A 89 4.58 -15.23 25.47
N ASN A 90 4.86 -16.53 25.64
CA ASN A 90 3.84 -17.57 25.87
C ASN A 90 2.80 -17.71 24.73
N ASN A 91 3.22 -17.55 23.47
CA ASN A 91 2.37 -17.67 22.28
C ASN A 91 1.18 -16.70 22.24
N GLN A 92 1.24 -15.60 22.99
CA GLN A 92 0.21 -14.56 22.96
C GLN A 92 0.48 -13.55 21.84
N HIS A 93 -0.58 -12.90 21.38
CA HIS A 93 -0.48 -11.83 20.40
C HIS A 93 -1.33 -10.65 20.90
N ARG A 94 -0.79 -9.44 20.78
CA ARG A 94 -1.52 -8.19 21.02
C ARG A 94 -1.86 -7.57 19.68
N PHE A 95 -3.14 -7.35 19.45
CA PHE A 95 -3.63 -6.59 18.30
C PHE A 95 -3.98 -5.18 18.76
N THR A 96 -3.36 -4.19 18.15
CA THR A 96 -3.52 -2.77 18.49
C THR A 96 -4.08 -2.04 17.29
N ILE A 97 -5.15 -1.28 17.50
CA ILE A 97 -5.68 -0.31 16.53
C ILE A 97 -5.39 1.08 17.10
N LEU A 98 -4.69 1.90 16.32
CA LEU A 98 -4.38 3.27 16.71
C LEU A 98 -5.51 4.22 16.26
N PRO A 99 -5.59 5.43 16.86
CA PRO A 99 -6.47 6.48 16.37
C PRO A 99 -6.27 6.76 14.87
N PRO A 100 -7.29 7.30 14.18
CA PRO A 100 -7.17 7.62 12.76
C PRO A 100 -6.05 8.65 12.54
N ILE A 101 -5.27 8.46 11.47
CA ILE A 101 -4.26 9.45 11.06
C ILE A 101 -4.99 10.66 10.45
N PRO A 102 -4.76 11.88 10.95
CA PRO A 102 -5.38 13.08 10.39
C PRO A 102 -5.02 13.25 8.91
N TRP A 103 -6.03 13.50 8.09
CA TRP A 103 -5.83 13.77 6.67
C TRP A 103 -5.14 15.12 6.45
N LYS A 104 -4.15 15.14 5.57
CA LYS A 104 -3.52 16.38 5.08
C LYS A 104 -4.10 16.75 3.71
N ASP A 105 -4.81 17.86 3.66
CA ASP A 105 -5.31 18.48 2.42
C ASP A 105 -4.47 19.72 2.10
N THR A 106 -3.80 19.68 0.96
CA THR A 106 -2.94 20.73 0.42
C THR A 106 -3.53 21.37 -0.85
N GLY A 107 -4.72 20.92 -1.29
CA GLY A 107 -5.38 21.34 -2.52
C GLY A 107 -4.77 20.76 -3.81
N SER A 108 -3.77 19.87 -3.70
CA SER A 108 -3.11 19.22 -4.82
C SER A 108 -3.10 17.72 -4.60
N GLU A 109 -3.84 16.97 -5.43
CA GLU A 109 -3.94 15.51 -5.34
C GLU A 109 -2.55 14.85 -5.25
N ALA A 110 -1.59 15.30 -6.08
CA ALA A 110 -0.25 14.71 -6.07
C ALA A 110 0.48 14.94 -4.74
N THR A 111 0.32 16.12 -4.15
CA THR A 111 0.93 16.49 -2.88
C THR A 111 0.23 15.78 -1.71
N ASP A 112 -1.09 15.67 -1.75
CA ASP A 112 -1.88 15.00 -0.71
C ASP A 112 -1.55 13.51 -0.63
N LEU A 113 -1.48 12.84 -1.79
CA LEU A 113 -1.07 11.44 -1.84
C LEU A 113 0.34 11.24 -1.27
N LEU A 114 1.26 12.16 -1.55
CA LEU A 114 2.62 12.12 -1.00
C LEU A 114 2.63 12.33 0.51
N GLU A 115 2.01 13.40 1.00
CA GLU A 115 2.05 13.79 2.41
C GLU A 115 1.35 12.75 3.30
N ASN A 116 0.18 12.25 2.89
CA ASN A 116 -0.52 11.23 3.66
C ASN A 116 0.24 9.89 3.64
N THR A 117 0.85 9.51 2.52
CA THR A 117 1.72 8.31 2.48
C THR A 117 2.94 8.44 3.39
N LYS A 118 3.52 9.65 3.51
CA LYS A 118 4.59 9.92 4.49
C LYS A 118 4.10 9.74 5.92
N GLU A 119 2.94 10.29 6.28
CA GLU A 119 2.39 10.13 7.64
C GLU A 119 2.12 8.67 7.98
N TYR A 120 1.58 7.89 7.05
CA TYR A 120 1.37 6.45 7.25
C TYR A 120 2.69 5.72 7.49
N THR A 121 3.73 6.08 6.73
CA THR A 121 5.07 5.50 6.84
C THR A 121 5.73 5.84 8.18
N LYS A 122 5.55 7.07 8.70
CA LYS A 122 6.05 7.46 10.02
C LYS A 122 5.44 6.64 11.15
N VAL A 123 4.14 6.34 11.08
CA VAL A 123 3.48 5.48 12.07
C VAL A 123 4.01 4.05 12.01
N ILE A 124 4.26 3.54 10.79
CA ILE A 124 4.90 2.22 10.62
C ILE A 124 6.30 2.24 11.23
N GLU A 125 7.13 3.25 10.95
CA GLU A 125 8.44 3.39 11.57
C GLU A 125 8.38 3.40 13.09
N SER A 126 7.45 4.16 13.69
CA SER A 126 7.34 4.24 15.15
C SER A 126 7.05 2.87 15.76
N VAL A 127 6.18 2.08 15.13
CA VAL A 127 5.86 0.73 15.63
C VAL A 127 7.00 -0.25 15.42
N ILE A 128 7.68 -0.18 14.27
CA ILE A 128 8.85 -1.03 14.02
C ILE A 128 9.98 -0.73 15.01
N ARG A 129 10.18 0.53 15.41
CA ARG A 129 11.22 0.90 16.40
C ARG A 129 11.02 0.27 17.77
N GLU A 130 9.80 -0.09 18.12
CA GLU A 130 9.51 -0.73 19.39
C GLU A 130 10.00 -2.18 19.43
N ASP A 131 9.75 -2.97 18.36
CA ASP A 131 10.18 -4.38 18.23
C ASP A 131 10.69 -4.65 16.80
N PRO A 132 11.89 -4.17 16.43
CA PRO A 132 12.38 -4.27 15.06
C PRO A 132 12.48 -5.72 14.59
N GLU A 133 12.82 -6.67 15.45
CA GLU A 133 12.98 -8.08 15.11
C GLU A 133 11.68 -8.77 14.67
N GLN A 134 10.51 -8.21 14.98
CA GLN A 134 9.21 -8.80 14.62
C GLN A 134 8.70 -8.37 13.24
N TRP A 135 9.39 -7.44 12.58
CA TRP A 135 9.00 -6.98 11.26
C TRP A 135 9.42 -7.94 10.15
N VAL A 136 8.69 -7.92 9.03
CA VAL A 136 8.89 -8.84 7.90
C VAL A 136 10.04 -8.36 6.99
N TRP A 137 11.27 -8.31 7.53
CA TRP A 137 12.47 -7.80 6.85
C TRP A 137 12.94 -8.58 5.62
N MET A 138 12.36 -9.76 5.38
CA MET A 138 12.64 -10.56 4.17
C MET A 138 12.11 -9.90 2.88
N HIS A 139 11.28 -8.86 2.97
CA HIS A 139 10.89 -8.06 1.83
C HIS A 139 11.95 -7.01 1.48
N GLU A 140 12.35 -6.95 0.21
CA GLU A 140 13.30 -5.95 -0.33
C GLU A 140 12.69 -4.54 -0.34
N ARG A 141 12.64 -3.88 0.82
CA ARG A 141 11.93 -2.61 1.00
C ARG A 141 12.43 -1.45 0.13
N TRP A 142 13.70 -1.50 -0.26
CA TRP A 142 14.40 -0.50 -1.08
C TRP A 142 14.76 -1.02 -2.48
N LYS A 143 13.98 -1.98 -3.00
CA LYS A 143 14.23 -2.59 -4.31
C LYS A 143 14.15 -1.58 -5.45
N THR A 144 13.11 -0.77 -5.47
CA THR A 144 12.85 0.23 -6.49
C THR A 144 13.59 1.51 -6.13
N THR A 145 14.51 1.95 -7.00
CA THR A 145 15.29 3.18 -6.80
C THR A 145 14.72 4.36 -7.60
N PRO A 146 15.03 5.62 -7.24
CA PRO A 146 14.65 6.78 -8.04
C PRO A 146 15.11 6.70 -9.50
N ALA A 147 16.32 6.16 -9.73
CA ALA A 147 16.86 5.96 -11.07
C ALA A 147 16.04 4.96 -11.89
N ASP A 148 15.54 3.88 -11.27
CA ASP A 148 14.67 2.90 -11.94
C ASP A 148 13.37 3.54 -12.44
N VAL A 149 12.76 4.38 -11.59
CA VAL A 149 11.52 5.10 -11.93
C VAL A 149 11.76 6.12 -13.04
N GLU A 150 12.85 6.88 -12.98
CA GLU A 150 13.21 7.84 -14.02
C GLU A 150 13.43 7.14 -15.38
N LEU A 151 14.17 6.04 -15.39
CA LEU A 151 14.41 5.24 -16.59
C LEU A 151 13.10 4.69 -17.17
N PHE A 152 12.19 4.20 -16.31
CA PHE A 152 10.87 3.74 -16.74
C PHE A 152 10.06 4.86 -17.41
N LEU A 153 10.01 6.05 -16.78
CA LEU A 153 9.30 7.21 -17.33
C LEU A 153 9.91 7.71 -18.64
N LYS A 154 11.24 7.66 -18.78
CA LYS A 154 11.93 7.97 -20.04
C LYS A 154 11.49 7.01 -21.15
N ARG A 155 11.60 5.70 -20.93
CA ARG A 155 11.20 4.66 -21.90
C ARG A 155 9.72 4.77 -22.30
N LYS A 156 8.86 5.09 -21.33
CA LYS A 156 7.43 5.29 -21.59
C LYS A 156 7.19 6.48 -22.54
N ARG A 157 7.82 7.63 -22.27
CA ARG A 157 7.73 8.82 -23.13
C ARG A 157 8.23 8.55 -24.56
N GLU A 158 9.36 7.86 -24.69
CA GLU A 158 9.92 7.48 -25.99
C GLU A 158 8.96 6.60 -26.79
N LYS A 159 8.34 5.62 -26.12
CA LYS A 159 7.35 4.73 -26.75
C LYS A 159 6.07 5.46 -27.18
N GLU A 160 5.55 6.36 -26.34
CA GLU A 160 4.37 7.18 -26.65
C GLU A 160 4.64 8.11 -27.84
N MET A 161 5.83 8.69 -27.91
CA MET A 161 6.25 9.54 -29.03
C MET A 161 6.36 8.74 -30.34
N ALA A 162 6.97 7.55 -30.30
CA ALA A 162 7.05 6.66 -31.47
C ALA A 162 5.66 6.24 -31.99
N LEU A 163 4.73 5.89 -31.08
CA LEU A 163 3.37 5.51 -31.43
C LEU A 163 2.56 6.70 -32.00
N THR A 164 2.89 7.92 -31.60
CA THR A 164 2.27 9.15 -32.12
C THR A 164 2.76 9.44 -33.54
N ILE A 165 4.06 9.23 -33.80
CA ILE A 165 4.66 9.36 -35.15
C ILE A 165 4.04 8.32 -36.10
N GLU A 166 3.93 7.05 -35.70
CA GLU A 166 3.31 5.99 -36.51
C GLU A 166 1.84 6.25 -36.86
N LYS A 167 1.09 6.97 -36.01
CA LYS A 167 -0.31 7.33 -36.27
C LYS A 167 -0.49 8.59 -37.12
N SER A 168 0.60 9.33 -37.35
CA SER A 168 0.61 10.60 -38.10
C SER A 168 1.14 10.43 -39.53
N VAL A 169 1.49 9.21 -39.92
CA VAL A 169 1.94 8.77 -41.25
C VAL A 169 0.89 7.81 -41.81
#